data_AF-A0AAN9CRU3-F1
#
_entry.id   AF-A0AAN9CRU3-F1
#
_cell.length_a   1.000
_cell.length_b   1.000
_cell.length_c   1.000
_cell.angle_alpha   90.00
_cell.angle_beta   90.00
_cell.angle_gamma   90.00
#
_symmetry.space_group_name_H-M   'P 1'
#
loop_
_entity.id
_entity.type
_entity.pdbx_description
1 polymer ?
#
loop_
_entity_poly.entity_id
_entity_poly.type
_entity_poly.pdbx_seq_one_letter_code
_entity_poly.pdbx_strand_id
1 'polypeptide(L)'
;MDRMKTCIEEKPQELHDVCEKMDIPRLKPSEITFIKEYVMVMAPVSKALDVLQSDKMAYLGVLIPTINILVEKLQSLKQENLQYCGPLVNAIISGVNRRFSYLSGKKYLMATASHPMFRMSYIPN
;
A
#
# COMPACT_ATOMS: atom_id res chain seq x y z
N MET A 1 6.60 4.12 6.66
CA MET A 1 5.45 3.61 7.43
C MET A 1 5.85 3.06 8.79
N ASP A 2 6.98 2.36 8.89
CA ASP A 2 7.42 1.71 10.13
C ASP A 2 7.63 2.67 11.31
N ARG A 3 8.20 3.86 11.07
CA ARG A 3 8.41 4.87 12.14
C ARG A 3 7.09 5.30 12.80
N MET A 4 6.00 5.43 12.02
CA MET A 4 4.70 5.83 12.56
C MET A 4 4.08 4.72 13.40
N LYS A 5 4.25 3.46 12.99
CA LYS A 5 3.85 2.30 13.81
C LYS A 5 4.63 2.25 15.12
N THR A 6 5.96 2.37 15.05
CA THR A 6 6.86 2.41 16.21
C THR A 6 6.49 3.53 17.19
N CYS A 7 6.23 4.74 16.71
CA CYS A 7 5.81 5.85 17.58
C CYS A 7 4.49 5.57 18.31
N ILE A 8 3.54 4.88 17.67
CA ILE A 8 2.23 4.59 18.27
C ILE A 8 2.29 3.41 19.24
N GLU A 9 3.11 2.40 18.97
CA GLU A 9 3.15 1.16 19.74
C GLU A 9 4.19 1.19 20.87
N GLU A 10 5.35 1.79 20.64
CA GLU A 10 6.49 1.71 21.56
C GLU A 10 6.67 3.00 22.39
N LYS A 11 6.11 4.12 21.92
CA LYS A 11 6.38 5.47 22.47
C LYS A 11 5.11 6.31 22.71
N PRO A 12 4.05 5.77 23.35
CA PRO A 12 2.78 6.48 23.51
C PRO A 12 2.86 7.72 24.42
N GLN A 13 3.76 7.73 25.41
CA GLN A 13 3.99 8.91 26.27
C GLN A 13 4.70 10.03 25.51
N GLU A 14 5.72 9.71 24.73
CA GLU A 14 6.43 10.71 23.92
C GLU A 14 5.50 11.33 22.86
N LEU A 15 4.61 10.52 22.27
CA LEU A 15 3.55 11.01 21.39
C LEU A 15 2.61 11.98 22.12
N HIS A 16 2.26 11.66 23.37
CA HIS A 16 1.41 12.51 24.19
C HIS A 16 2.09 13.84 24.53
N ASP A 17 3.36 13.81 24.93
CA ASP A 17 4.15 15.00 25.24
C ASP A 17 4.28 15.92 24.03
N VAL A 18 4.40 15.34 22.82
CA VAL A 18 4.39 16.10 21.56
C VAL A 18 3.02 16.71 21.29
N CYS A 19 1.93 15.96 21.48
CA CYS A 19 0.58 16.51 21.33
C CYS A 19 0.34 17.68 22.29
N GLU A 20 0.76 17.56 23.56
CA GLU A 20 0.63 18.62 24.56
C GLU A 20 1.46 19.86 24.19
N LYS A 21 2.72 19.68 23.76
CA LYS A 21 3.56 20.78 23.28
C LYS A 21 2.99 21.49 22.05
N MET A 22 2.24 20.78 21.22
CA MET A 22 1.64 21.30 19.98
C MET A 22 0.21 21.82 20.20
N ASP A 23 -0.29 21.83 21.44
CA ASP A 23 -1.67 22.21 21.79
C ASP A 23 -2.73 21.37 21.05
N ILE A 24 -2.41 20.09 20.79
CA ILE A 24 -3.27 19.13 20.11
C ILE A 24 -3.94 18.24 21.17
N PRO A 25 -5.27 18.06 21.13
CA PRO A 25 -5.97 17.15 22.02
C PRO A 25 -5.38 15.74 21.97
N ARG A 26 -5.36 15.07 23.12
CA ARG A 26 -4.88 13.69 23.20
C ARG A 26 -5.69 12.78 22.27
N LEU A 27 -4.98 11.95 21.50
CA LEU A 27 -5.59 10.98 20.60
C LEU A 27 -6.47 9.98 21.37
N LYS A 28 -7.70 9.82 20.91
CA LYS A 28 -8.65 8.85 21.42
C LYS A 28 -8.25 7.43 21.00
N PRO A 29 -8.66 6.39 21.74
CA PRO A 29 -8.41 5.01 21.35
C PRO A 29 -8.89 4.68 19.93
N SER A 30 -10.03 5.23 19.50
CA SER A 30 -10.55 5.07 18.13
C SER A 30 -9.64 5.69 17.07
N GLU A 31 -9.03 6.84 17.36
CA GLU A 31 -8.10 7.52 16.45
C GLU A 31 -6.79 6.74 16.36
N ILE A 32 -6.32 6.18 17.48
CA ILE A 32 -5.16 5.29 17.50
C ILE A 32 -5.42 4.04 16.64
N THR A 33 -6.59 3.40 16.79
CA THR A 33 -6.97 2.24 15.96
C THR A 33 -7.06 2.61 14.49
N PHE A 34 -7.68 3.75 14.15
CA PHE A 34 -7.71 4.25 12.77
C PHE A 34 -6.30 4.44 12.20
N ILE A 35 -5.38 5.06 12.94
CA ILE A 35 -4.02 5.29 12.44
C ILE A 35 -3.28 3.96 12.23
N LYS A 36 -3.48 2.97 13.12
CA LYS A 36 -2.91 1.63 12.94
C LYS A 36 -3.40 0.96 11.66
N GLU A 37 -4.70 1.00 11.41
CA GLU A 37 -5.29 0.47 10.18
C GLU A 37 -4.81 1.23 8.94
N TYR A 38 -4.74 2.55 9.02
CA TYR A 38 -4.22 3.40 7.95
C TYR A 38 -2.77 3.01 7.61
N VAL A 39 -1.93 2.81 8.62
CA VAL A 39 -0.54 2.41 8.41
C VAL A 39 -0.45 1.06 7.70
N MET A 40 -1.27 0.11 8.12
CA MET A 40 -1.35 -1.23 7.54
C MET A 40 -1.81 -1.19 6.07
N VAL A 41 -2.84 -0.39 5.76
CA VAL A 41 -3.35 -0.25 4.38
C VAL A 41 -2.36 0.48 3.47
N MET A 42 -1.68 1.52 3.97
CA MET A 42 -0.75 2.32 3.18
C MET A 42 0.65 1.69 3.07
N ALA A 43 1.02 0.74 3.92
CA ALA A 43 2.28 0.01 3.84
C ALA A 43 2.51 -0.68 2.46
N PRO A 44 1.60 -1.52 1.93
CA PRO A 44 1.78 -2.11 0.61
C PRO A 44 1.82 -1.06 -0.51
N VAL A 45 1.07 0.05 -0.38
CA VAL A 45 1.10 1.17 -1.34
C VAL A 45 2.49 1.82 -1.35
N SER A 46 3.05 2.12 -0.18
CA SER A 46 4.40 2.72 -0.08
C SER A 46 5.47 1.81 -0.70
N LYS A 47 5.43 0.51 -0.43
CA LYS A 47 6.37 -0.46 -1.05
C LYS A 47 6.22 -0.53 -2.57
N ALA A 48 4.99 -0.48 -3.07
CA ALA A 48 4.75 -0.44 -4.52
C ALA A 48 5.32 0.84 -5.14
N LEU A 49 5.16 1.99 -4.48
CA LEU A 49 5.76 3.25 -4.93
C LEU A 49 7.28 3.19 -4.91
N ASP A 50 7.91 2.66 -3.86
CA ASP A 50 9.37 2.50 -3.78
C ASP A 50 9.92 1.67 -4.95
N VAL A 51 9.20 0.61 -5.35
CA VAL A 51 9.58 -0.21 -6.51
C VAL A 51 9.42 0.56 -7.82
N LEU A 52 8.28 1.23 -8.02
CA LEU A 52 7.96 1.93 -9.27
C LEU A 52 8.78 3.21 -9.47
N GLN A 53 9.20 3.86 -8.38
CA GLN A 53 10.01 5.07 -8.40
C GLN A 53 11.52 4.77 -8.36
N SER A 54 11.92 3.51 -8.22
CA SER A 54 13.32 3.12 -8.24
C SER A 54 13.89 3.23 -9.66
N ASP A 55 14.96 4.01 -9.81
CA ASP A 55 15.70 4.15 -11.09
C ASP A 55 16.14 2.81 -11.70
N LYS A 56 16.26 1.75 -10.87
CA LYS A 56 16.70 0.41 -11.29
C LYS A 56 15.57 -0.53 -11.67
N MET A 57 14.32 -0.24 -11.30
CA MET A 57 13.16 -1.12 -11.48
C MET A 57 11.98 -0.43 -12.19
N ALA A 58 12.13 0.82 -12.62
CA ALA A 58 11.11 1.61 -13.31
C ALA A 58 10.96 1.28 -14.81
N TYR A 59 10.81 0.02 -15.17
CA TYR A 59 10.44 -0.40 -16.53
C TYR A 59 9.11 -1.14 -16.54
N LEU A 60 8.45 -1.10 -17.69
CA LEU A 60 7.08 -1.61 -17.89
C LEU A 60 6.89 -3.07 -17.47
N GLY A 61 7.97 -3.86 -17.53
CA GLY A 61 7.99 -5.25 -17.07
C GLY A 61 7.84 -5.45 -15.56
N VAL A 62 8.12 -4.43 -14.74
CA VAL A 62 7.88 -4.44 -13.27
C VAL A 62 6.51 -3.86 -12.93
N LEU A 63 5.97 -2.97 -13.78
CA LEU A 63 4.72 -2.27 -13.49
C LEU A 63 3.54 -3.21 -13.26
N ILE A 64 3.27 -4.14 -14.20
CA ILE A 64 2.16 -5.10 -14.06
C ILE A 64 2.28 -5.95 -12.78
N PRO A 65 3.41 -6.63 -12.51
CA PRO A 65 3.51 -7.48 -11.33
C PRO A 65 3.40 -6.68 -10.03
N THR A 66 3.97 -5.46 -9.96
CA THR A 66 3.84 -4.61 -8.78
C THR A 66 2.39 -4.20 -8.53
N ILE A 67 1.63 -3.84 -9.57
CA ILE A 67 0.21 -3.50 -9.43
C ILE A 67 -0.62 -4.72 -9.02
N ASN A 68 -0.37 -5.89 -9.61
CA ASN A 68 -1.08 -7.13 -9.23
C ASN A 68 -0.83 -7.50 -7.76
N ILE A 69 0.42 -7.50 -7.33
CA ILE A 69 0.81 -7.77 -5.93
C ILE A 69 0.18 -6.73 -4.98
N LEU A 70 0.13 -5.45 -5.38
CA LEU A 70 -0.51 -4.41 -4.57
C LEU A 70 -2.01 -4.70 -4.39
N VAL A 71 -2.73 -5.01 -5.47
CA VAL A 71 -4.17 -5.30 -5.42
C VAL A 71 -4.44 -6.55 -4.60
N GLU A 72 -3.67 -7.62 -4.76
CA GLU A 72 -3.79 -8.86 -3.99
C GLU A 72 -3.62 -8.60 -2.48
N LYS A 73 -2.58 -7.85 -2.09
CA LYS A 73 -2.36 -7.48 -0.68
C LYS A 73 -3.48 -6.60 -0.12
N LEU A 74 -4.03 -5.69 -0.92
CA LEU A 74 -5.17 -4.87 -0.49
C LEU A 74 -6.45 -5.70 -0.36
N GLN A 75 -6.64 -6.72 -1.21
CA GLN A 75 -7.76 -7.65 -1.11
C GLN A 75 -7.65 -8.55 0.13
N SER A 76 -6.45 -9.04 0.47
CA SER A 76 -6.25 -9.82 1.70
C SER A 76 -6.56 -8.99 2.95
N LEU A 77 -6.22 -7.70 2.95
CA LEU A 77 -6.55 -6.78 4.06
C LEU A 77 -8.06 -6.58 4.25
N LYS A 78 -8.90 -6.79 3.22
CA LYS A 78 -10.35 -6.78 3.41
C LYS A 78 -10.84 -7.95 4.27
N GLN A 79 -10.10 -9.06 4.28
CA GLN A 79 -10.44 -10.25 5.05
C GLN A 79 -10.10 -10.08 6.54
N GLU A 80 -9.24 -9.12 6.90
CA GLU A 80 -8.82 -8.86 8.28
C GLU A 80 -9.82 -8.02 9.12
N ASN A 81 -11.03 -7.77 8.62
CA ASN A 81 -12.11 -7.09 9.35
C ASN A 81 -11.72 -5.70 9.93
N LEU A 82 -11.19 -4.83 9.06
CA LEU A 82 -10.85 -3.43 9.38
C LEU A 82 -12.08 -2.66 9.89
N GLN A 83 -11.95 -1.97 11.03
CA GLN A 83 -13.03 -1.19 11.64
C GLN A 83 -13.28 0.15 10.93
N TYR A 84 -12.25 0.79 10.41
CA TYR A 84 -12.32 2.15 9.85
C TYR A 84 -11.81 2.25 8.42
N CYS A 85 -10.76 1.51 8.05
CA CYS A 85 -10.08 1.70 6.75
C CYS A 85 -10.63 0.85 5.60
N GLY A 86 -11.73 0.12 5.77
CA GLY A 86 -12.40 -0.61 4.68
C GLY A 86 -12.71 0.26 3.44
N PRO A 87 -13.29 1.46 3.60
CA PRO A 87 -13.51 2.40 2.49
C PRO A 87 -12.21 2.86 1.81
N LEU A 88 -11.12 3.04 2.57
CA LEU A 88 -9.81 3.42 2.03
C LEU A 88 -9.25 2.32 1.11
N VAL A 89 -9.32 1.06 1.54
CA VAL A 89 -8.92 -0.09 0.71
C VAL A 89 -9.70 -0.11 -0.61
N ASN A 90 -11.03 0.09 -0.55
CA ASN A 90 -11.88 0.15 -1.73
C ASN A 90 -11.48 1.29 -2.67
N ALA A 91 -11.24 2.48 -2.13
CA ALA A 91 -10.86 3.65 -2.89
C ALA A 91 -9.51 3.45 -3.60
N ILE A 92 -8.53 2.85 -2.92
CA ILE A 92 -7.21 2.57 -3.51
C ILE A 92 -7.34 1.55 -4.64
N ILE A 93 -8.00 0.41 -4.42
CA ILE A 93 -8.19 -0.61 -5.48
C ILE A 93 -8.90 0.00 -6.69
N SER A 94 -9.97 0.76 -6.48
CA SER A 94 -10.70 1.43 -7.55
C SER A 94 -9.82 2.43 -8.31
N GLY A 95 -9.06 3.26 -7.58
CA GLY A 95 -8.15 4.25 -8.17
C GLY A 95 -7.02 3.61 -8.98
N VAL A 96 -6.41 2.55 -8.46
CA VAL A 96 -5.36 1.78 -9.15
C VAL A 96 -5.90 1.16 -10.43
N ASN A 97 -7.03 0.44 -10.36
CA ASN A 97 -7.65 -0.19 -11.54
C ASN A 97 -8.04 0.84 -12.59
N ARG A 98 -8.60 1.99 -12.18
CA ARG A 98 -8.95 3.07 -13.10
C ARG A 98 -7.71 3.65 -13.78
N ARG A 99 -6.67 3.98 -13.01
CA ARG A 99 -5.43 4.58 -13.51
C ARG A 99 -4.69 3.68 -14.49
N PHE A 100 -4.67 2.37 -14.22
CA PHE A 100 -3.89 1.40 -14.98
C PHE A 100 -4.73 0.49 -15.89
N SER A 101 -5.97 0.88 -16.18
CA SER A 101 -6.90 0.14 -17.04
C SER A 101 -6.35 -0.17 -18.44
N TYR A 102 -5.39 0.62 -18.94
CA TYR A 102 -4.73 0.41 -20.21
C TYR A 102 -3.70 -0.74 -20.22
N LEU A 103 -3.28 -1.24 -19.05
CA LEU A 103 -2.28 -2.31 -18.93
C LEU A 103 -2.79 -3.69 -19.40
N SER A 104 -4.09 -3.83 -19.68
CA SER A 104 -4.69 -5.03 -20.27
C SER A 104 -4.25 -5.29 -21.73
N GLY A 105 -3.54 -4.35 -22.35
CA GLY A 105 -3.09 -4.49 -23.74
C GLY A 105 -1.97 -5.54 -23.89
N LYS A 106 -2.05 -6.38 -24.94
CA LYS A 106 -1.08 -7.45 -25.25
C LYS A 106 0.39 -7.02 -25.18
N LYS A 107 0.71 -5.79 -25.61
CA LYS A 107 2.07 -5.22 -25.58
C LYS A 107 2.66 -5.08 -24.18
N TYR A 108 1.83 -4.76 -23.19
CA TYR A 108 2.24 -4.59 -21.80
C TYR A 108 2.50 -5.95 -21.15
N LEU A 109 1.60 -6.91 -21.40
CA LEU A 109 1.76 -8.30 -20.97
C LEU A 109 3.02 -8.94 -21.57
N MET A 110 3.30 -8.70 -22.85
CA MET A 110 4.52 -9.19 -23.50
C MET A 110 5.78 -8.58 -22.88
N ALA A 111 5.82 -7.27 -22.65
CA ALA A 111 6.95 -6.60 -22.01
C ALA A 111 7.23 -7.16 -20.59
N THR A 112 6.19 -7.48 -19.83
CA THR A 112 6.30 -8.16 -18.54
C THR A 112 6.78 -9.60 -18.69
N ALA A 113 6.21 -10.39 -19.61
CA ALA A 113 6.61 -11.79 -19.84
C ALA A 113 8.08 -11.93 -20.30
N SER A 114 8.58 -10.94 -21.06
CA SER A 114 9.96 -10.90 -21.54
C SER A 114 10.97 -10.51 -20.46
N HIS A 115 10.53 -10.04 -19.29
CA HIS A 115 11.44 -9.58 -18.25
C HIS A 115 12.08 -10.75 -17.47
N PRO A 116 13.43 -10.86 -17.39
CA PRO A 116 14.12 -12.02 -16.80
C PRO A 116 13.75 -12.31 -15.34
N MET A 117 13.51 -11.28 -14.52
CA MET A 117 13.10 -11.42 -13.10
C MET A 117 11.74 -12.10 -12.92
N PHE A 118 10.95 -12.17 -13.98
CA PHE A 118 9.51 -12.34 -13.89
C PHE A 118 9.04 -13.55 -14.74
N ARG A 119 9.91 -14.15 -15.57
CA ARG A 119 9.63 -15.36 -16.37
C ARG A 119 8.66 -16.36 -15.68
N MET A 120 7.39 -16.30 -16.10
CA MET A 120 6.29 -17.24 -15.85
C MET A 120 5.47 -17.21 -14.55
N SER A 121 5.58 -16.23 -13.64
CA SER A 121 4.79 -16.29 -12.37
C SER A 121 3.42 -15.59 -12.37
N TYR A 122 3.03 -14.84 -13.41
CA TYR A 122 1.85 -13.94 -13.39
C TYR A 122 1.00 -13.98 -14.66
N ILE A 123 1.29 -14.88 -15.61
CA ILE A 123 0.40 -15.10 -16.75
C ILE A 123 -0.72 -16.01 -16.25
N PRO A 124 -1.99 -15.56 -16.23
CA PRO A 124 -3.09 -16.43 -15.87
C PRO A 124 -3.19 -17.55 -16.92
N ASN A 125 -3.35 -18.80 -16.45
CA ASN A 125 -3.61 -19.98 -17.29
C ASN A 125 -4.90 -19.81 -18.09
#